data_AF-G1UHW2-F1
#
_entry.id   AF-G1UHW2-F1
#
_cell.length_a   1.000
_cell.length_b   1.000
_cell.length_c   1.000
_cell.angle_alpha   90.00
_cell.angle_beta   90.00
_cell.angle_gamma   90.00
#
_symmetry.space_group_name_H-M   'P 1'
#
loop_
_entity.id
_entity.type
_entity.pdbx_description
1 polymer ?
#
loop_
_entity_poly.entity_id
_entity_poly.type
_entity_poly.pdbx_seq_one_letter_code
_entity_poly.pdbx_strand_id
1 'polypeptide(L)'
;RTVGEQLSNQFAVGLARMSRTIRERMNVRDNEVFTPIDLINAKTISSVINSFFGTNALSQFMDQTNPLAEITHKRRMSALGPGGLSRERAGFEVRDVHYTHYGRL
;
A
#
# COMPACT_ATOMS: atom_id res chain seq x y z
N ARG A 1 9.32 6.47 0.02
CA ARG A 1 8.07 6.08 0.71
C ARG A 1 8.29 4.75 1.39
N THR A 2 8.00 4.66 2.68
CA THR A 2 8.17 3.40 3.43
C THR A 2 6.98 2.47 3.21
N VAL A 3 7.12 1.20 3.61
CA VAL A 3 6.02 0.22 3.52
C VAL A 3 4.81 0.68 4.34
N GLY A 4 5.04 1.22 5.55
CA GLY A 4 3.98 1.71 6.42
C GLY A 4 3.17 2.84 5.81
N GLU A 5 3.83 3.81 5.16
CA GLU A 5 3.16 4.91 4.46
C GLU A 5 2.28 4.40 3.32
N GLN A 6 2.78 3.46 2.52
CA GLN A 6 2.02 2.88 1.40
C GLN A 6 0.81 2.09 1.88
N LEU A 7 0.98 1.27 2.92
CA LEU A 7 -0.10 0.49 3.52
C LEU A 7 -1.16 1.41 4.15
N SER A 8 -0.73 2.47 4.86
CA SER A 8 -1.62 3.45 5.47
C SER A 8 -2.51 4.13 4.43
N ASN A 9 -1.96 4.49 3.27
CA ASN A 9 -2.73 5.09 2.18
C ASN A 9 -3.82 4.15 1.65
N GLN A 10 -3.50 2.86 1.45
CA GLN A 10 -4.50 1.87 1.03
C GLN A 10 -5.53 1.60 2.12
N PHE A 11 -5.09 1.54 3.38
CA PHE A 11 -5.96 1.35 4.52
C PHE A 11 -6.97 2.50 4.68
N ALA A 12 -6.53 3.75 4.49
CA ALA A 12 -7.41 4.92 4.49
C ALA A 12 -8.50 4.83 3.41
N VAL A 13 -8.15 4.37 2.20
CA VAL A 13 -9.14 4.11 1.14
C VAL A 13 -10.13 3.01 1.55
N GLY A 14 -9.66 1.95 2.20
CA GLY A 14 -10.51 0.88 2.75
C GLY A 14 -11.49 1.38 3.81
N LEU A 15 -11.01 2.20 4.75
CA LEU A 15 -11.84 2.83 5.78
C LEU A 15 -12.87 3.78 5.17
N ALA A 16 -12.49 4.58 4.16
CA ALA A 16 -13.42 5.47 3.47
C ALA A 16 -14.57 4.68 2.83
N ARG A 17 -14.28 3.55 2.16
CA ARG A 17 -15.30 2.65 1.61
C ARG A 17 -16.20 2.07 2.70
N MET A 18 -15.62 1.59 3.79
CA MET A 18 -16.39 1.05 4.93
C MET A 18 -17.31 2.12 5.54
N SER A 19 -16.80 3.35 5.73
CA SER A 19 -17.59 4.46 6.28
C SER A 19 -18.80 4.81 5.41
N ARG A 20 -18.64 4.76 4.08
CA ARG A 20 -19.73 4.95 3.13
C ARG A 20 -20.78 3.86 3.27
N THR A 21 -20.38 2.59 3.28
CA THR A 21 -21.32 1.46 3.45
C THR A 21 -22.06 1.52 4.78
N ILE A 22 -21.40 1.95 5.86
CA ILE A 22 -22.04 2.15 7.17
C ILE A 22 -23.12 3.23 7.08
N ARG A 23 -22.82 4.39 6.46
CA ARG A 23 -23.80 5.47 6.25
C ARG A 23 -24.99 5.02 5.41
N GLU A 24 -24.73 4.28 4.33
CA GLU A 24 -25.78 3.73 3.47
C GLU A 24 -26.67 2.75 4.24
N ARG A 25 -26.11 1.87 5.09
CA ARG A 25 -26.90 0.95 5.93
C ARG A 25 -27.76 1.66 6.97
N MET A 26 -27.23 2.72 7.59
CA MET A 26 -27.98 3.50 8.58
C MET A 26 -29.18 4.21 7.94
N ASN A 27 -29.03 4.75 6.73
CA ASN A 27 -30.12 5.42 6.01
C ASN A 27 -31.25 4.48 5.52
N VAL A 28 -31.02 3.16 5.46
CA VAL A 28 -32.01 2.20 4.92
C VAL A 28 -32.94 1.67 6.01
N ARG A 29 -32.56 1.70 7.30
CA ARG A 29 -33.39 1.21 8.40
C ARG A 29 -33.69 2.32 9.40
N ASP A 30 -34.68 3.14 9.09
CA ASP A 30 -35.06 4.32 9.88
C ASP A 30 -35.67 4.02 11.27
N ASN A 31 -35.90 2.75 11.65
CA ASN A 31 -36.61 2.39 12.89
C ASN A 31 -36.06 1.16 13.64
N GLU A 32 -34.83 0.71 13.37
CA GLU A 32 -34.20 -0.40 14.11
C GLU A 32 -33.11 0.08 15.07
N VAL A 33 -33.04 -0.52 16.26
CA VAL A 33 -31.91 -0.32 17.18
C VAL A 33 -30.69 -1.05 16.60
N PHE A 34 -29.81 -0.31 15.95
CA PHE A 34 -28.56 -0.87 15.41
C PHE A 34 -27.62 -1.25 16.54
N THR A 35 -27.05 -2.46 16.46
CA THR A 35 -25.84 -2.76 17.22
C THR A 35 -24.61 -2.40 16.37
N PRO A 36 -23.51 -1.88 16.96
CA PRO A 36 -22.34 -1.47 16.19
C PRO A 36 -21.72 -2.59 15.34
N ILE A 37 -21.89 -3.85 15.74
CA ILE A 37 -21.35 -5.01 15.02
C ILE A 37 -22.08 -5.27 13.69
N ASP A 38 -23.36 -4.88 13.58
CA ASP A 38 -24.18 -5.06 12.37
C ASP A 38 -23.75 -4.11 11.24
N LEU A 39 -23.17 -2.97 11.62
CA LEU A 39 -22.72 -1.93 10.69
C LEU A 39 -21.33 -2.23 10.12
N ILE A 40 -20.46 -2.89 10.90
CA ILE A 40 -19.06 -3.11 10.53
C ILE A 40 -18.92 -4.33 9.61
N ASN A 41 -18.23 -4.17 8.48
CA ASN A 41 -17.86 -5.27 7.60
C ASN A 41 -16.33 -5.41 7.48
N ALA A 42 -15.76 -6.36 8.22
CA ALA A 42 -14.32 -6.62 8.23
C ALA A 42 -13.77 -7.06 6.86
N LYS A 43 -14.59 -7.70 6.01
CA LYS A 43 -14.15 -8.21 4.70
C LYS A 43 -13.64 -7.08 3.78
N THR A 44 -14.20 -5.88 3.91
CA THR A 44 -13.79 -4.72 3.11
C THR A 44 -12.33 -4.36 3.36
N ILE A 45 -11.90 -4.38 4.62
CA ILE A 45 -10.52 -4.05 5.02
C ILE A 45 -9.58 -5.21 4.68
N SER A 46 -9.96 -6.44 5.01
CA SER A 46 -9.15 -7.63 4.68
C SER A 46 -8.89 -7.75 3.17
N SER A 47 -9.88 -7.45 2.33
CA SER A 47 -9.73 -7.46 0.87
C SER A 47 -8.71 -6.43 0.37
N VAL A 48 -8.72 -5.22 0.93
CA VAL A 48 -7.74 -4.17 0.58
C VAL A 48 -6.32 -4.58 0.97
N ILE A 49 -6.15 -5.15 2.16
CA ILE A 49 -4.84 -5.62 2.64
C ILE A 49 -4.33 -6.76 1.75
N ASN A 50 -5.19 -7.75 1.47
CA ASN A 50 -4.84 -8.89 0.62
C ASN A 50 -4.48 -8.45 -0.80
N SER A 51 -5.23 -7.51 -1.38
CA SER A 51 -4.90 -6.95 -2.68
C SER A 51 -3.56 -6.20 -2.64
N PHE A 52 -3.28 -5.43 -1.58
CA PHE A 52 -2.02 -4.71 -1.47
C PHE A 52 -0.81 -5.65 -1.46
N PHE A 53 -0.84 -6.72 -0.66
CA PHE A 53 0.30 -7.65 -0.63
C PHE A 53 0.32 -8.63 -1.81
N GLY A 54 -0.83 -8.95 -2.39
CA GLY A 54 -0.95 -9.93 -3.46
C GLY A 54 -0.67 -9.39 -4.87
N THR A 55 -0.98 -8.12 -5.16
CA THR A 55 -0.88 -7.57 -6.53
C THR A 55 0.05 -6.38 -6.68
N ASN A 56 0.51 -5.77 -5.59
CA ASN A 56 1.41 -4.62 -5.69
C ASN A 56 2.77 -5.05 -6.25
N ALA A 57 3.23 -4.37 -7.31
CA ALA A 57 4.53 -4.62 -7.94
C ALA A 57 5.74 -4.43 -6.98
N LEU A 58 5.55 -3.72 -5.86
CA LEU A 58 6.56 -3.56 -4.82
C LEU A 58 6.58 -4.73 -3.81
N SER A 59 5.54 -5.57 -3.79
CA SER A 59 5.48 -6.82 -3.01
C SER A 59 6.14 -7.93 -3.84
N GLN A 60 7.45 -8.10 -3.66
CA GLN A 60 8.26 -9.03 -4.46
C GLN A 60 8.54 -10.33 -3.70
N PHE A 61 8.76 -11.41 -4.44
CA PHE A 61 9.31 -12.65 -3.86
C PHE A 61 10.70 -12.38 -3.29
N MET A 62 10.89 -12.75 -2.03
CA MET A 62 12.13 -12.48 -1.32
C MET A 62 13.29 -13.29 -1.91
N ASP A 63 14.46 -12.66 -1.99
CA ASP A 63 15.69 -13.34 -2.42
C ASP A 63 16.33 -13.99 -1.20
N GLN A 64 16.35 -15.32 -1.18
CA GLN A 64 16.79 -16.16 -0.06
C GLN A 64 18.05 -16.97 -0.40
N THR A 65 18.84 -16.51 -1.37
CA THR A 65 20.07 -17.21 -1.78
C THR A 65 21.08 -17.31 -0.62
N ASN A 66 21.21 -16.23 0.17
CA ASN A 66 22.05 -16.17 1.36
C ASN A 66 21.63 -14.96 2.25
N PRO A 67 22.08 -14.88 3.51
CA PRO A 67 21.68 -13.79 4.42
C PRO A 67 22.01 -12.38 3.92
N LEU A 68 23.08 -12.23 3.13
CA LEU A 68 23.46 -10.93 2.55
C LEU A 68 22.48 -10.51 1.44
N ALA A 69 22.03 -11.45 0.62
CA ALA A 69 21.02 -11.23 -0.41
C ALA A 69 19.69 -10.79 0.23
N GLU A 70 19.29 -11.42 1.34
CA GLU A 70 18.09 -11.04 2.09
C GLU A 70 18.15 -9.59 2.59
N ILE A 71 19.27 -9.20 3.20
CA ILE A 71 19.47 -7.84 3.73
C ILE A 71 19.49 -6.83 2.59
N THR A 72 20.18 -7.16 1.50
CA THR A 72 20.28 -6.29 0.32
C THR A 72 18.91 -6.09 -0.32
N HIS A 73 18.10 -7.14 -0.44
CA HIS A 73 16.76 -7.05 -0.99
C HIS A 73 15.84 -6.20 -0.09
N LYS A 74 15.82 -6.45 1.22
CA LYS A 74 14.99 -5.68 2.17
C LYS A 74 15.35 -4.19 2.24
N ARG A 75 16.61 -3.83 1.97
CA ARG A 75 17.10 -2.44 1.98
C ARG A 75 17.09 -1.77 0.61
N ARG A 76 16.64 -2.46 -0.44
CA ARG A 76 16.60 -1.92 -1.80
C ARG A 76 15.53 -0.82 -1.93
N MET A 77 15.95 0.31 -2.48
CA MET A 77 15.06 1.41 -2.83
C MET A 77 14.68 1.34 -4.32
N SER A 78 13.45 1.69 -4.67
CA SER A 78 12.94 1.70 -6.04
C SER A 78 12.24 3.01 -6.36
N ALA A 79 12.53 3.59 -7.52
CA ALA A 79 11.79 4.71 -8.09
C ALA A 79 10.57 4.27 -8.93
N LEU A 80 10.42 2.97 -9.15
CA LEU A 80 9.33 2.36 -9.92
C LEU A 80 8.16 1.99 -9.00
N GLY A 81 6.95 1.89 -9.56
CA GLY A 81 5.74 1.45 -8.87
C GLY A 81 4.60 2.47 -8.98
N PRO A 82 3.48 2.25 -8.27
CA PRO A 82 2.32 3.15 -8.30
C PRO A 82 2.70 4.59 -7.89
N GLY A 83 2.52 5.54 -8.82
CA GLY A 83 2.90 6.94 -8.60
C GLY A 83 4.40 7.23 -8.70
N GLY A 84 5.21 6.27 -9.14
CA GLY A 84 6.63 6.42 -9.45
C GLY A 84 6.90 6.64 -10.94
N LEU A 85 8.17 6.51 -11.33
CA LEU A 85 8.60 6.62 -12.72
C LEU A 85 8.28 5.33 -13.50
N SER A 86 7.96 5.47 -14.79
CA SER A 86 7.95 4.33 -15.71
C SER A 86 9.36 4.11 -16.26
N ARG A 87 9.77 2.84 -16.42
CA ARG A 87 11.11 2.49 -16.95
C ARG A 87 11.37 3.12 -18.31
N GLU A 88 10.36 3.17 -19.18
CA GLU A 88 10.45 3.67 -20.56
C GLU A 88 10.49 5.20 -20.63
N ARG A 89 9.90 5.89 -19.65
CA ARG A 89 9.77 7.35 -19.63
C ARG A 89 10.75 8.06 -18.70
N ALA A 90 11.48 7.30 -17.88
CA ALA A 90 12.48 7.87 -16.98
C ALA A 90 13.62 8.49 -17.80
N GLY A 91 13.82 9.80 -17.65
CA GLY A 91 14.89 10.55 -18.32
C GLY A 91 16.29 10.13 -17.85
N PHE A 92 17.31 10.68 -18.51
CA PHE A 92 18.70 10.39 -18.17
C PHE A 92 19.09 10.95 -16.79
N GLU A 93 18.67 12.18 -16.47
CA GLU A 93 19.03 12.89 -15.24
C GLU A 93 18.61 12.15 -13.96
N VAL A 94 17.45 11.47 -13.98
CA VAL A 94 16.95 10.71 -12.81
C VAL A 94 17.69 9.39 -12.58
N ARG A 95 18.50 8.94 -13.55
CA ARG A 95 19.35 7.75 -13.43
C ARG A 95 20.78 8.08 -13.04
N ASP A 96 21.17 9.34 -13.11
CA ASP A 96 22.50 9.79 -12.77
C ASP A 96 22.71 9.86 -11.25
N VAL A 97 23.97 9.85 -10.82
CA VAL A 97 24.35 9.94 -9.41
C VAL A 97 24.42 11.42 -9.01
N HIS A 98 23.42 11.87 -8.27
CA HIS A 98 23.39 13.22 -7.73
C HIS A 98 24.23 13.34 -6.45
N TYR A 99 24.88 14.49 -6.23
CA TYR A 99 25.77 14.72 -5.07
C TYR A 99 25.06 14.53 -3.72
N THR A 100 23.74 14.73 -3.66
CA THR A 100 22.93 14.52 -2.44
C THR A 100 22.79 13.05 -2.05
N HIS A 101 23.21 12.11 -2.89
CA HIS A 101 23.19 10.68 -2.57
C HIS A 101 24.22 10.30 -1.51
N TYR A 102 25.24 11.13 -1.31
CA TYR A 102 26.33 10.88 -0.37
C TYR A 102 25.80 10.57 1.05
N GLY A 103 26.03 9.34 1.51
CA GLY A 103 25.62 8.85 2.83
C GLY A 103 24.11 8.57 2.99
N ARG A 104 23.31 8.59 1.91
CA ARG A 104 21.85 8.38 1.95
C ARG A 104 21.37 7.22 1.09
N LEU A 105 21.97 7.05 -0.10
CA LEU A 105 21.72 5.95 -1.03
C LEU A 105 22.94 5.05 -1.14
#